data_AF-A0A3A4VRF1-F1
#
_entry.id   AF-A0A3A4VRF1-F1
#
_cell.length_a   1.000
_cell.length_b   1.000
_cell.length_c   1.000
_cell.angle_alpha   90.00
_cell.angle_beta   90.00
_cell.angle_gamma   90.00
#
_symmetry.space_group_name_H-M   'P 1'
#
loop_
_entity.id
_entity.type
_entity.pdbx_description
1 polymer ?
#
loop_
_entity_poly.entity_id
_entity_poly.type
_entity_poly.pdbx_seq_one_letter_code
_entity_poly.pdbx_strand_id
1 'polypeptide(L)'
;MNKILGLSLAFIMFVGLIGVETSAYSINNEPSSNSFVAGTLALKTNDLDGVSQTLYATSMSPGATVGPSTIMLKNAGTADGATLDIVLYYETNDGSPNTVDKTADEVAAMMEVMTLNYGGSDLLGSISDVNSNLYKDVYDLKNSDLTGLSGIDASATKDFIISVRLRNETENNFQADGITITMTFTLKQ
;
A
#
# COMPACT_ATOMS: atom_id res chain seq x y z
N MET A 1 -108.91 -2.51 37.48
CA MET A 1 -108.54 -3.94 37.58
C MET A 1 -107.35 -4.16 36.65
N ASN A 2 -106.22 -4.80 36.95
CA ASN A 2 -105.59 -5.41 38.13
C ASN A 2 -104.16 -5.84 37.65
N LYS A 3 -103.12 -5.63 38.49
CA LYS A 3 -101.87 -6.44 38.67
C LYS A 3 -100.87 -6.50 37.47
N ILE A 4 -99.61 -6.03 37.54
CA ILE A 4 -98.40 -6.46 38.31
C ILE A 4 -97.93 -7.90 38.03
N LEU A 5 -96.62 -8.06 37.75
CA LEU A 5 -95.68 -9.22 37.80
C LEU A 5 -95.40 -9.95 36.47
N GLY A 6 -94.16 -10.31 36.10
CA GLY A 6 -92.82 -10.27 36.73
C GLY A 6 -91.75 -10.44 35.63
N LEU A 7 -90.55 -9.84 35.71
CA LEU A 7 -89.37 -10.09 36.55
C LEU A 7 -88.71 -11.48 36.38
N SER A 8 -87.61 -11.51 35.61
CA SER A 8 -86.42 -12.38 35.73
C SER A 8 -85.33 -11.73 34.87
N LEU A 9 -84.36 -10.95 35.37
CA LEU A 9 -83.25 -11.16 36.31
C LEU A 9 -82.06 -11.98 35.76
N ALA A 10 -81.08 -11.29 35.16
CA ALA A 10 -79.62 -11.56 35.22
C ALA A 10 -78.89 -10.41 34.45
N PHE A 11 -78.44 -9.30 35.06
CA PHE A 11 -77.20 -9.06 35.81
C PHE A 11 -75.88 -9.15 35.01
N ILE A 12 -75.00 -8.15 35.25
CA ILE A 12 -73.53 -8.02 34.98
C ILE A 12 -73.19 -7.01 33.86
N MET A 13 -72.96 -5.72 34.15
CA MET A 13 -71.76 -5.04 34.73
C MET A 13 -70.79 -4.56 33.60
N PHE A 14 -70.86 -3.29 33.18
CA PHE A 14 -70.02 -2.14 33.59
C PHE A 14 -68.58 -2.18 33.07
N VAL A 15 -68.16 -1.11 32.36
CA VAL A 15 -66.89 -0.36 32.48
C VAL A 15 -66.73 0.48 31.20
N GLY A 16 -66.77 1.81 31.37
CA GLY A 16 -66.42 2.76 30.33
C GLY A 16 -64.92 3.00 30.26
N LEU A 17 -64.44 3.53 29.13
CA LEU A 17 -63.23 4.34 29.11
C LEU A 17 -63.23 5.24 27.87
N ILE A 18 -63.36 6.53 28.15
CA ILE A 18 -62.82 7.66 27.39
C ILE A 18 -61.38 7.33 26.95
N GLY A 19 -61.17 7.21 25.64
CA GLY A 19 -59.86 7.01 25.02
C GLY A 19 -59.59 8.16 24.08
N VAL A 20 -58.93 9.18 24.63
CA VAL A 20 -58.37 10.36 23.98
C VAL A 20 -57.61 10.01 22.70
N GLU A 21 -57.76 10.87 21.70
CA GLU A 21 -56.97 10.90 20.48
C GLU A 21 -55.48 10.71 20.82
N THR A 22 -54.88 9.64 20.30
CA THR A 22 -53.43 9.48 20.33
C THR A 22 -52.83 10.50 19.38
N SER A 23 -52.62 11.72 19.86
CA SER A 23 -51.65 12.65 19.29
C SER A 23 -50.30 11.95 19.38
N ALA A 24 -49.88 11.32 18.29
CA ALA A 24 -48.53 10.81 18.16
C ALA A 24 -47.60 12.04 18.19
N TYR A 25 -47.05 12.31 19.38
CA TYR A 25 -45.87 13.15 19.52
C TYR A 25 -44.76 12.39 18.79
N SER A 26 -44.53 12.76 17.53
CA SER A 26 -43.30 12.38 16.83
C SER A 26 -42.16 12.99 17.63
N ILE A 27 -41.57 12.21 18.53
CA ILE A 27 -40.25 12.53 19.07
C ILE A 27 -39.36 12.60 17.84
N ASN A 28 -38.91 13.81 17.52
CA ASN A 28 -38.03 14.07 16.41
C ASN A 28 -36.72 13.35 16.69
N ASN A 29 -36.63 12.08 16.31
CA ASN A 29 -35.40 11.34 16.31
C ASN A 29 -34.71 11.63 14.98
N GLU A 30 -34.37 12.91 14.77
CA GLU A 30 -33.35 13.26 13.78
C GLU A 30 -32.16 12.38 14.14
N PRO A 31 -31.68 11.50 13.25
CA PRO A 31 -30.36 10.96 13.45
C PRO A 31 -29.45 12.18 13.56
N SER A 32 -28.86 12.40 14.74
CA SER A 32 -27.73 13.33 14.85
C SER A 32 -26.79 12.92 13.73
N SER A 33 -26.46 13.86 12.82
CA SER A 33 -25.59 13.66 11.67
C SER A 33 -24.15 13.34 12.09
N ASN A 34 -23.95 12.31 12.90
CA ASN A 34 -22.68 11.66 13.14
C ASN A 34 -22.42 10.78 11.93
N SER A 35 -22.16 11.40 10.78
CA SER A 35 -21.55 10.69 9.68
C SER A 35 -20.13 10.34 10.12
N PHE A 36 -19.85 9.06 10.33
CA PHE A 36 -18.49 8.57 10.42
C PHE A 36 -17.82 8.83 9.07
N VAL A 37 -17.08 9.94 8.95
CA VAL A 37 -16.22 10.17 7.78
C VAL A 37 -14.96 9.35 8.02
N ALA A 38 -14.92 8.15 7.42
CA ALA A 38 -13.69 7.36 7.39
C ALA A 38 -12.65 8.11 6.54
N GLY A 39 -11.45 8.33 7.09
CA GLY A 39 -10.33 8.85 6.33
C GLY A 39 -9.88 7.83 5.27
N THR A 40 -9.30 8.32 4.17
CA THR A 40 -8.80 7.46 3.10
C THR A 40 -7.28 7.43 3.10
N LEU A 41 -6.68 6.29 2.75
CA LEU A 41 -5.28 6.22 2.32
C LEU A 41 -5.25 6.31 0.79
N ALA A 42 -4.35 7.14 0.25
CA ALA A 42 -4.14 7.23 -1.19
C ALA A 42 -2.67 7.51 -1.50
N LEU A 43 -1.89 6.44 -1.70
CA LEU A 43 -0.48 6.58 -2.07
C LEU A 43 -0.34 6.90 -3.57
N LYS A 44 0.45 7.92 -3.88
CA LYS A 44 0.86 8.30 -5.23
C LYS A 44 2.37 8.23 -5.35
N THR A 45 2.84 7.94 -6.56
CA THR A 45 4.26 7.97 -6.93
C THR A 45 4.48 9.08 -7.96
N ASN A 46 5.38 10.03 -7.68
CA ASN A 46 5.65 11.18 -8.55
C ASN A 46 4.39 11.98 -8.94
N ASP A 47 3.49 12.20 -7.96
CA ASP A 47 2.16 12.83 -8.13
C ASP A 47 1.20 12.09 -9.09
N LEU A 48 1.55 10.90 -9.57
CA LEU A 48 0.71 10.05 -10.43
C LEU A 48 0.02 8.95 -9.62
N ASP A 49 -1.15 8.54 -10.09
CA ASP A 49 -1.83 7.36 -9.56
C ASP A 49 -1.04 6.12 -9.94
N GLY A 50 -0.70 5.32 -8.93
CA GLY A 50 0.16 4.15 -9.09
C GLY A 50 1.14 4.04 -7.94
N VAL A 51 1.43 2.80 -7.56
CA VAL A 51 2.31 2.46 -6.43
C VAL A 51 3.53 1.64 -6.86
N SER A 52 3.75 1.50 -8.17
CA SER A 52 4.89 0.79 -8.73
C SER A 52 5.71 1.72 -9.60
N GLN A 53 7.03 1.58 -9.53
CA GLN A 53 8.00 2.32 -10.33
C GLN A 53 9.04 1.37 -10.90
N THR A 54 9.58 1.71 -12.05
CA THR A 54 10.49 0.83 -12.80
C THR A 54 11.83 1.54 -13.05
N LEU A 55 12.91 0.81 -12.82
CA LEU A 55 14.27 1.19 -13.16
C LEU A 55 14.79 0.23 -14.23
N TYR A 56 15.21 0.77 -15.37
CA TYR A 56 15.75 -0.02 -16.49
C TYR A 56 17.27 -0.09 -16.39
N ALA A 57 17.81 -1.28 -16.12
CA ALA A 57 19.24 -1.55 -16.04
C ALA A 57 19.66 -2.43 -17.22
N THR A 58 19.56 -1.86 -18.42
CA THR A 58 19.77 -2.55 -19.70
C THR A 58 20.99 -1.99 -20.42
N SER A 59 21.71 -2.84 -21.17
CA SER A 59 22.87 -2.41 -22.00
C SER A 59 23.95 -1.65 -21.20
N MET A 60 24.15 -2.03 -19.94
CA MET A 60 25.16 -1.41 -19.08
C MET A 60 26.55 -1.94 -19.42
N SER A 61 27.53 -1.05 -19.52
CA SER A 61 28.94 -1.44 -19.52
C SER A 61 29.44 -1.64 -18.08
N PRO A 62 30.48 -2.45 -17.84
CA PRO A 62 31.11 -2.53 -16.52
C PRO A 62 31.45 -1.13 -15.98
N GLY A 63 31.07 -0.85 -14.73
CA GLY A 63 31.22 0.44 -14.08
C GLY A 63 30.11 1.46 -14.35
N ALA A 64 29.19 1.19 -15.28
CA ALA A 64 28.06 2.08 -15.54
C ALA A 64 27.08 2.09 -14.36
N THR A 65 26.43 3.24 -14.15
CA THR A 65 25.45 3.45 -13.09
C THR A 65 24.11 3.86 -13.68
N VAL A 66 23.02 3.31 -13.14
CA VAL A 66 21.65 3.79 -13.37
C VAL A 66 21.15 4.45 -12.08
N GLY A 67 20.68 5.69 -12.19
CA GLY A 67 20.27 6.53 -11.07
C GLY A 67 21.32 7.58 -10.64
N PRO A 68 21.13 8.25 -9.49
CA PRO A 68 20.03 8.06 -8.55
C PRO A 68 18.68 8.46 -9.13
N SER A 69 17.70 7.57 -8.97
CA SER A 69 16.30 7.85 -9.27
C SER A 69 15.59 8.19 -7.97
N THR A 70 15.03 9.40 -7.90
CA THR A 70 14.20 9.84 -6.78
C THR A 70 12.73 9.60 -7.13
N ILE A 71 12.07 8.78 -6.32
CA ILE A 71 10.64 8.49 -6.40
C ILE A 71 9.96 9.20 -5.23
N MET A 72 9.13 10.18 -5.55
CA MET A 72 8.35 10.90 -4.55
C MET A 72 7.12 10.06 -4.16
N LEU A 73 7.03 9.67 -2.89
CA LEU A 73 5.92 8.91 -2.31
C LEU A 73 5.02 9.86 -1.52
N LYS A 74 3.80 10.06 -1.98
CA LYS A 74 2.85 11.01 -1.39
C LYS A 74 1.58 10.34 -0.93
N ASN A 75 1.23 10.52 0.33
CA ASN A 75 -0.10 10.15 0.82
C ASN A 75 -1.08 11.28 0.51
N ALA A 76 -1.77 11.18 -0.62
CA ALA A 76 -2.83 12.11 -1.03
C ALA A 76 -4.17 11.86 -0.31
N GLY A 77 -4.19 10.93 0.66
CA GLY A 77 -5.35 10.61 1.47
C GLY A 77 -5.57 11.60 2.62
N THR A 78 -6.61 11.31 3.40
CA THR A 78 -7.01 12.09 4.59
C THR A 78 -6.71 11.39 5.91
N ALA A 79 -6.23 10.14 5.87
CA ALA A 79 -5.75 9.39 7.03
C ALA A 79 -4.23 9.24 6.98
N ASP A 80 -3.60 9.22 8.15
CA ASP A 80 -2.17 8.93 8.27
C ASP A 80 -1.90 7.47 7.93
N GLY A 81 -0.82 7.21 7.18
CA GLY A 81 -0.30 5.87 6.98
C GLY A 81 0.70 5.55 8.09
N ALA A 82 0.47 4.50 8.86
CA ALA A 82 1.34 4.09 9.96
C ALA A 82 2.65 3.47 9.48
N THR A 83 2.60 2.64 8.42
CA THR A 83 3.78 1.94 7.89
C THR A 83 3.82 1.93 6.38
N LEU A 84 5.03 1.84 5.82
CA LEU A 84 5.27 1.63 4.40
C LEU A 84 6.04 0.31 4.19
N ASP A 85 5.58 -0.49 3.26
CA ASP A 85 6.30 -1.65 2.77
C ASP A 85 6.83 -1.39 1.36
N ILE A 86 8.05 -1.86 1.08
CA ILE A 86 8.67 -1.81 -0.24
C ILE A 86 8.97 -3.23 -0.68
N VAL A 87 8.50 -3.61 -1.86
CA VAL A 87 8.78 -4.91 -2.47
C VAL A 87 9.49 -4.67 -3.79
N LEU A 88 10.61 -5.37 -4.00
CA LEU A 88 11.33 -5.35 -5.26
C LEU A 88 11.18 -6.67 -6.03
N TYR A 89 10.99 -6.54 -7.33
CA TYR A 89 11.02 -7.62 -8.30
C TYR A 89 11.95 -7.23 -9.45
N TYR A 90 12.51 -8.22 -10.14
CA TYR A 90 13.21 -7.98 -11.39
C TYR A 90 13.01 -9.14 -12.36
N GLU A 91 13.15 -8.83 -13.64
CA GLU A 91 13.07 -9.77 -14.75
C GLU A 91 14.11 -9.44 -15.81
N THR A 92 14.50 -10.45 -16.60
CA THR A 92 15.43 -10.30 -17.73
C THR A 92 14.91 -9.27 -18.72
N ASN A 93 15.79 -8.40 -19.20
CA ASN A 93 15.53 -7.43 -20.25
C ASN A 93 16.80 -7.22 -21.08
N ASP A 94 17.04 -8.15 -21.98
CA ASP A 94 18.28 -8.20 -22.76
C ASP A 94 18.19 -7.38 -24.04
N GLY A 95 19.35 -6.88 -24.44
CA GLY A 95 19.61 -6.36 -25.77
C GLY A 95 19.82 -7.47 -26.80
N SER A 96 20.03 -7.06 -28.05
CA SER A 96 20.34 -7.96 -29.16
C SER A 96 21.53 -7.41 -29.96
N PRO A 97 22.48 -8.26 -30.39
CA PRO A 97 22.58 -9.69 -30.12
C PRO A 97 23.07 -10.00 -28.69
N ASN A 98 22.48 -11.01 -28.05
CA ASN A 98 22.97 -11.58 -26.79
C ASN A 98 23.49 -13.00 -27.06
N THR A 99 24.82 -13.17 -27.13
CA THR A 99 25.43 -14.46 -27.48
C THR A 99 25.66 -15.38 -26.28
N VAL A 100 25.68 -14.83 -25.07
CA VAL A 100 25.81 -15.59 -23.82
C VAL A 100 24.72 -15.09 -22.88
N ASP A 101 23.57 -15.77 -22.91
CA ASP A 101 22.38 -15.39 -22.15
C ASP A 101 22.56 -15.71 -20.65
N LYS A 102 22.58 -14.67 -19.82
CA LYS A 102 22.64 -14.75 -18.36
C LYS A 102 21.24 -14.68 -17.77
N THR A 103 21.02 -15.47 -16.74
CA THR A 103 19.76 -15.41 -15.99
C THR A 103 19.63 -14.06 -15.28
N ALA A 104 18.39 -13.61 -15.04
CA ALA A 104 18.12 -12.39 -14.29
C ALA A 104 18.80 -12.37 -12.90
N ASP A 105 18.86 -13.52 -12.23
CA ASP A 105 19.51 -13.64 -10.92
C ASP A 105 21.05 -13.47 -11.04
N GLU A 106 21.68 -14.00 -12.09
CA GLU A 106 23.12 -13.79 -12.36
C GLU A 106 23.41 -12.31 -12.65
N VAL A 107 22.57 -11.65 -13.45
CA VAL A 107 22.72 -10.22 -13.76
C VAL A 107 22.49 -9.37 -12.50
N ALA A 108 21.44 -9.67 -11.73
CA ALA A 108 21.13 -8.96 -10.49
C ALA A 108 22.25 -9.10 -9.44
N ALA A 109 22.90 -10.26 -9.37
CA ALA A 109 24.06 -10.49 -8.51
C ALA A 109 25.31 -9.70 -8.93
N MET A 110 25.35 -9.14 -10.15
CA MET A 110 26.44 -8.27 -10.62
C MET A 110 26.10 -6.78 -10.53
N MET A 111 24.86 -6.43 -10.15
CA MET A 111 24.40 -5.05 -10.02
C MET A 111 24.45 -4.60 -8.56
N GLU A 112 25.53 -3.93 -8.19
CA GLU A 112 25.72 -3.37 -6.86
C GLU A 112 24.75 -2.22 -6.61
N VAL A 113 24.05 -2.26 -5.47
CA VAL A 113 23.18 -1.18 -5.00
C VAL A 113 24.05 -0.11 -4.35
N MET A 114 24.15 1.05 -5.01
CA MET A 114 25.00 2.16 -4.57
C MET A 114 24.28 3.11 -3.63
N THR A 115 22.95 3.19 -3.71
CA THR A 115 22.11 4.03 -2.86
C THR A 115 20.77 3.35 -2.68
N LEU A 116 20.29 3.32 -1.44
CA LEU A 116 18.96 2.88 -1.08
C LEU A 116 18.50 3.70 0.12
N ASN A 117 17.73 4.77 -0.13
CA ASN A 117 17.28 5.69 0.90
C ASN A 117 15.76 5.79 0.90
N TYR A 118 15.17 5.91 2.09
CA TYR A 118 13.76 6.21 2.25
C TYR A 118 13.55 7.26 3.35
N GLY A 119 12.89 8.36 3.00
CA GLY A 119 12.55 9.43 3.94
C GLY A 119 13.79 10.04 4.63
N GLY A 120 14.94 10.06 3.95
CA GLY A 120 16.22 10.49 4.50
C GLY A 120 17.01 9.40 5.23
N SER A 121 16.44 8.23 5.50
CA SER A 121 17.13 7.11 6.15
C SER A 121 17.81 6.21 5.13
N ASP A 122 19.09 5.91 5.34
CA ASP A 122 19.83 4.91 4.57
C ASP A 122 19.38 3.49 4.97
N LEU A 123 18.83 2.75 4.01
CA LEU A 123 18.37 1.38 4.18
C LEU A 123 19.46 0.37 3.78
N LEU A 124 20.50 0.77 3.05
CA LEU A 124 21.50 -0.14 2.49
C LEU A 124 22.23 -0.93 3.58
N GLY A 125 22.48 -0.30 4.73
CA GLY A 125 23.10 -0.95 5.90
C GLY A 125 22.26 -2.07 6.52
N SER A 126 20.96 -2.15 6.23
CA SER A 126 20.06 -3.20 6.71
C SER A 126 19.97 -4.42 5.78
N ILE A 127 20.49 -4.30 4.55
CA ILE A 127 20.45 -5.36 3.54
C ILE A 127 21.50 -6.42 3.88
N SER A 128 21.09 -7.69 3.91
CA SER A 128 22.01 -8.83 4.08
C SER A 128 22.59 -9.25 2.74
N ASP A 129 23.87 -9.66 2.73
CA ASP A 129 24.50 -10.23 1.54
C ASP A 129 24.18 -11.72 1.57
N VAL A 130 23.15 -12.13 0.83
CA VAL A 130 22.58 -13.48 0.91
C VAL A 130 23.29 -14.46 -0.03
N ASN A 131 23.99 -13.95 -1.05
CA ASN A 131 24.76 -14.76 -1.99
C ASN A 131 26.27 -14.82 -1.64
N SER A 132 26.70 -14.09 -0.60
CA SER A 132 28.07 -14.05 -0.05
C SER A 132 29.13 -13.54 -1.04
N ASN A 133 28.76 -12.60 -1.91
CA ASN A 133 29.66 -12.02 -2.91
C ASN A 133 30.44 -10.77 -2.42
N LEU A 134 30.24 -10.37 -1.15
CA LEU A 134 30.90 -9.29 -0.42
C LEU A 134 30.41 -7.87 -0.72
N TYR A 135 29.30 -7.72 -1.43
CA TYR A 135 28.65 -6.43 -1.68
C TYR A 135 27.14 -6.58 -1.51
N LYS A 136 26.40 -5.47 -1.65
CA LYS A 136 24.94 -5.48 -1.64
C LYS A 136 24.46 -5.27 -3.05
N ASP A 137 23.73 -6.23 -3.57
CA ASP A 137 23.29 -6.20 -4.96
C ASP A 137 21.76 -6.26 -5.10
N VAL A 138 21.28 -6.22 -6.34
CA VAL A 138 19.85 -6.26 -6.63
C VAL A 138 19.24 -7.62 -6.25
N TYR A 139 20.02 -8.71 -6.29
CA TYR A 139 19.58 -10.03 -5.82
C TYR A 139 19.35 -10.02 -4.31
N ASP A 140 20.26 -9.44 -3.54
CA ASP A 140 20.10 -9.27 -2.08
C ASP A 140 18.88 -8.41 -1.74
N LEU A 141 18.69 -7.32 -2.48
CA LEU A 141 17.61 -6.37 -2.24
C LEU A 141 16.22 -7.02 -2.46
N LYS A 142 16.05 -7.85 -3.50
CA LYS A 142 14.83 -8.65 -3.72
C LYS A 142 14.54 -9.61 -2.56
N ASN A 143 15.59 -10.15 -1.93
CA ASN A 143 15.48 -11.12 -0.84
C ASN A 143 15.46 -10.47 0.56
N SER A 144 15.44 -9.13 0.63
CA SER A 144 15.43 -8.39 1.89
C SER A 144 14.01 -8.05 2.33
N ASP A 145 13.81 -7.98 3.64
CA ASP A 145 12.56 -7.52 4.24
C ASP A 145 12.59 -5.99 4.43
N LEU A 146 11.87 -5.28 3.57
CA LEU A 146 11.67 -3.83 3.64
C LEU A 146 10.22 -3.49 4.04
N THR A 147 9.64 -4.28 4.94
CA THR A 147 8.32 -4.02 5.52
C THR A 147 8.40 -3.21 6.81
N GLY A 148 7.30 -2.56 7.18
CA GLY A 148 7.19 -1.85 8.45
C GLY A 148 8.04 -0.58 8.57
N LEU A 149 8.46 0.00 7.44
CA LEU A 149 9.18 1.28 7.44
C LEU A 149 8.26 2.41 7.95
N SER A 150 8.86 3.51 8.39
CA SER A 150 8.10 4.67 8.86
C SER A 150 7.05 5.11 7.83
N GLY A 151 5.79 5.23 8.24
CA GLY A 151 4.70 5.59 7.34
C GLY A 151 4.73 7.04 6.83
N ILE A 152 3.63 7.48 6.24
CA ILE A 152 3.50 8.80 5.61
C ILE A 152 2.19 9.44 6.09
N ASP A 153 2.29 10.52 6.84
CA ASP A 153 1.15 11.28 7.34
C ASP A 153 0.26 11.78 6.19
N ALA A 154 -1.01 12.06 6.49
CA ALA A 154 -1.95 12.60 5.50
C ALA A 154 -1.39 13.87 4.84
N SER A 155 -1.48 13.94 3.51
CA SER A 155 -0.93 15.03 2.69
C SER A 155 0.60 15.22 2.76
N ALA A 156 1.33 14.33 3.44
CA ALA A 156 2.79 14.39 3.52
C ALA A 156 3.45 13.62 2.36
N THR A 157 4.77 13.77 2.28
CA THR A 157 5.61 13.19 1.23
C THR A 157 6.92 12.70 1.80
N LYS A 158 7.41 11.57 1.29
CA LYS A 158 8.76 11.05 1.53
C LYS A 158 9.38 10.61 0.21
N ASP A 159 10.69 10.78 0.10
CA ASP A 159 11.43 10.32 -1.07
C ASP A 159 11.94 8.89 -0.86
N PHE A 160 11.86 8.09 -1.90
CA PHE A 160 12.62 6.86 -2.05
C PHE A 160 13.70 7.06 -3.12
N ILE A 161 14.96 6.78 -2.81
CA ILE A 161 16.09 7.01 -3.72
C ILE A 161 16.84 5.70 -3.92
N ILE A 162 17.02 5.32 -5.19
CA ILE A 162 17.78 4.13 -5.56
C ILE A 162 18.77 4.42 -6.68
N SER A 163 19.95 3.83 -6.61
CA SER A 163 20.88 3.73 -7.74
C SER A 163 21.59 2.39 -7.72
N VAL A 164 21.84 1.85 -8.91
CA VAL A 164 22.54 0.58 -9.11
C VAL A 164 23.71 0.77 -10.07
N ARG A 165 24.79 0.03 -9.86
CA ARG A 165 25.99 0.03 -10.70
C ARG A 165 26.29 -1.38 -11.16
N LEU A 166 26.51 -1.55 -12.46
CA LEU A 166 27.10 -2.79 -12.94
C LEU A 166 28.58 -2.80 -12.53
N ARG A 167 29.01 -3.83 -11.79
CA ARG A 167 30.36 -3.87 -11.24
C ARG A 167 31.45 -3.78 -12.32
N ASN A 168 32.60 -3.20 -11.96
CA ASN A 168 33.74 -3.05 -12.88
C ASN A 168 34.35 -4.41 -13.29
N GLU A 169 34.22 -5.39 -12.42
CA GLU A 169 34.75 -6.75 -12.59
C GLU A 169 33.84 -7.64 -13.45
N THR A 170 32.72 -7.09 -13.94
CA THR A 170 31.78 -7.82 -14.78
C THR A 170 32.45 -8.25 -16.09
N GLU A 171 32.42 -9.56 -16.34
CA GLU A 171 32.99 -10.17 -17.52
C GLU A 171 32.19 -9.85 -18.79
N ASN A 172 32.82 -10.01 -19.96
CA ASN A 172 32.16 -9.77 -21.26
C ASN A 172 31.03 -10.76 -21.56
N ASN A 173 30.85 -11.82 -20.76
CA ASN A 173 29.74 -12.75 -20.89
C ASN A 173 28.41 -12.21 -20.33
N PHE A 174 28.40 -10.99 -19.77
CA PHE A 174 27.19 -10.22 -19.43
C PHE A 174 26.84 -9.18 -20.50
N GLN A 175 27.52 -9.22 -21.66
CA GLN A 175 27.33 -8.24 -22.72
C GLN A 175 25.94 -8.40 -23.33
N ALA A 176 25.18 -7.29 -23.32
CA ALA A 176 23.79 -7.21 -23.76
C ALA A 176 22.78 -7.85 -22.79
N ASP A 177 23.22 -8.48 -21.70
CA ASP A 177 22.32 -8.86 -20.61
C ASP A 177 21.82 -7.62 -19.85
N GLY A 178 20.59 -7.69 -19.37
CA GLY A 178 19.99 -6.60 -18.61
C GLY A 178 18.83 -7.06 -17.75
N ILE A 179 18.42 -6.22 -16.81
CA ILE A 179 17.21 -6.46 -16.02
C ILE A 179 16.34 -5.20 -15.94
N THR A 180 15.04 -5.44 -15.84
CA THR A 180 14.05 -4.43 -15.44
C THR A 180 13.78 -4.62 -13.96
N ILE A 181 14.02 -3.60 -13.15
CA ILE A 181 13.77 -3.62 -11.70
C ILE A 181 12.46 -2.89 -11.43
N THR A 182 11.50 -3.56 -10.81
CA THR A 182 10.21 -2.98 -10.41
C THR A 182 10.13 -2.89 -8.90
N MET A 183 9.88 -1.70 -8.39
CA MET A 183 9.65 -1.41 -6.98
C MET A 183 8.16 -1.15 -6.77
N THR A 184 7.56 -1.79 -5.77
CA THR A 184 6.15 -1.58 -5.40
C THR A 184 6.07 -1.12 -3.94
N PHE A 185 5.26 -0.09 -3.71
CA PHE A 185 5.10 0.57 -2.42
C PHE A 185 3.71 0.29 -1.86
N THR A 186 3.60 -0.08 -0.59
CA THR A 186 2.30 -0.29 0.08
C THR A 186 2.23 0.51 1.35
N LEU A 187 1.38 1.54 1.39
CA LEU A 187 1.11 2.33 2.59
C LEU A 187 -0.03 1.66 3.37
N LYS A 188 0.18 1.43 4.66
CA LYS A 188 -0.78 0.76 5.57
C LYS A 188 -1.15 1.67 6.74
N GLN A 189 -2.39 1.52 7.19
CA GLN A 189 -2.93 2.14 8.42
C GLN A 189 -2.51 1.35 9.66
#